data_AF-A0A840A3L6-F1
#
_entry.id   AF-A0A840A3L6-F1
#
_cell.length_a   1.000
_cell.length_b   1.000
_cell.length_c   1.000
_cell.angle_alpha   90.00
_cell.angle_beta   90.00
_cell.angle_gamma   90.00
#
_symmetry.space_group_name_H-M   'P 1'
#
loop_
_entity.id
_entity.type
_entity.pdbx_description
1 polymer ?
#
loop_
_entity_poly.entity_id
_entity_poly.type
_entity_poly.pdbx_seq_one_letter_code
_entity_poly.pdbx_strand_id
1 'polypeptide(L)'
;MYAIRNLLGTAIAAVALGGCQPAAVTDPDGVIRANIERPPPRQPGLWETRLAIGDTVQTTLVCIDEKVDRQVDWMGAQGTRDNCSQNGVTRQEDNSLRFASVCDMGARGKVVTNGVARGDFSLRYEAEGTQITTGAQLPIANGERAVKVEAAWKGACPKEWHPGDMSIPSGVRYDAAAMGATAHAAGR
;
A
#
# COMPACT_ATOMS: atom_id res chain seq x y z
N MET A 1 11.36 -47.56 -57.69
CA MET A 1 10.00 -47.28 -57.17
C MET A 1 10.09 -46.11 -56.21
N TYR A 2 9.13 -45.19 -56.31
CA TYR A 2 8.75 -44.03 -55.49
C TYR A 2 9.24 -44.01 -54.01
N ALA A 3 9.45 -42.90 -53.28
CA ALA A 3 9.43 -41.44 -53.54
C ALA A 3 9.67 -40.65 -52.20
N ILE A 4 9.70 -39.31 -52.30
CA ILE A 4 9.38 -38.25 -51.30
C ILE A 4 10.53 -37.88 -50.33
N ARG A 5 11.28 -36.76 -50.48
CA ARG A 5 11.01 -35.30 -50.43
C ARG A 5 10.46 -34.73 -49.11
N ASN A 6 11.29 -33.85 -48.52
CA ASN A 6 10.95 -32.53 -47.96
C ASN A 6 10.57 -32.34 -46.47
N LEU A 7 11.43 -31.53 -45.83
CA LEU A 7 11.18 -30.23 -45.16
C LEU A 7 10.64 -30.18 -43.72
N LEU A 8 11.09 -29.10 -43.06
CA LEU A 8 10.62 -28.43 -41.84
C LEU A 8 11.21 -29.00 -40.54
N GLY A 9 12.13 -28.34 -39.84
CA GLY A 9 12.25 -26.90 -39.61
C GLY A 9 11.33 -26.49 -38.47
N THR A 10 11.74 -26.76 -37.23
CA THR A 10 11.06 -26.27 -36.02
C THR A 10 11.93 -25.20 -35.38
N ALA A 11 11.66 -23.96 -35.77
CA ALA A 11 12.08 -22.79 -35.02
C ALA A 11 11.21 -22.71 -33.75
N ILE A 12 11.82 -22.84 -32.57
CA ILE A 12 11.16 -22.55 -31.31
C ILE A 12 11.03 -21.02 -31.23
N ALA A 13 9.84 -20.52 -31.52
CA ALA A 13 9.47 -19.13 -31.30
C ALA A 13 9.33 -18.93 -29.77
N ALA A 14 10.31 -18.28 -29.16
CA ALA A 14 10.18 -17.73 -27.82
C ALA A 14 9.20 -16.55 -27.87
N VAL A 15 7.93 -16.83 -27.54
CA VAL A 15 6.91 -15.78 -27.38
C VAL A 15 7.21 -15.08 -26.05
N ALA A 16 7.96 -13.99 -26.10
CA ALA A 16 8.03 -13.03 -25.01
C ALA A 16 6.69 -12.28 -24.94
N LEU A 17 5.74 -12.84 -24.21
CA LEU A 17 4.53 -12.12 -23.80
C LEU A 17 4.95 -11.03 -22.83
N GLY A 18 5.21 -9.83 -23.34
CA GLY A 18 5.29 -8.58 -22.58
C GLY A 18 3.91 -8.17 -22.05
N GLY A 19 3.22 -9.08 -21.36
CA GLY A 19 2.02 -8.76 -20.61
C GLY A 19 2.41 -7.90 -19.42
N CYS A 20 1.66 -6.83 -19.16
CA CYS A 20 1.67 -6.11 -17.90
C CYS A 20 1.25 -7.06 -16.79
N GLN A 21 2.16 -7.91 -16.32
CA GLN A 21 1.93 -8.73 -15.13
C GLN A 21 2.20 -7.82 -13.93
N PRO A 22 1.25 -7.68 -12.99
CA PRO A 22 1.51 -6.94 -11.77
C PRO A 22 2.73 -7.54 -11.08
N ALA A 23 3.61 -6.67 -10.55
CA ALA A 23 4.84 -7.10 -9.89
C ALA A 23 4.53 -8.20 -8.87
N ALA A 24 5.27 -9.31 -8.90
CA ALA A 24 5.08 -10.37 -7.93
C ALA A 24 5.58 -9.93 -6.55
N VAL A 25 4.93 -10.42 -5.49
CA VAL A 25 5.27 -10.11 -4.10
C VAL A 25 5.63 -11.43 -3.44
N THR A 26 6.80 -11.48 -2.81
CA THR A 26 7.17 -12.61 -1.96
C THR A 26 6.51 -12.38 -0.61
N ASP A 27 5.51 -13.20 -0.31
CA ASP A 27 4.83 -13.12 0.96
C ASP A 27 5.72 -13.58 2.13
N PRO A 28 5.35 -13.29 3.37
CA PRO A 28 6.16 -13.63 4.56
C PRO A 28 6.38 -15.14 4.73
N ASP A 29 5.51 -15.95 4.15
CA ASP A 29 5.62 -17.42 4.11
C ASP A 29 6.54 -17.93 2.98
N GLY A 30 7.21 -17.01 2.26
CA GLY A 30 8.13 -17.32 1.17
C GLY A 30 7.45 -17.65 -0.15
N VAL A 31 6.12 -17.61 -0.21
CA VAL A 31 5.36 -17.90 -1.43
C VAL A 31 5.30 -16.64 -2.30
N ILE A 32 5.65 -16.80 -3.57
CA ILE A 32 5.53 -15.72 -4.55
C ILE A 32 4.08 -15.69 -5.04
N ARG A 33 3.38 -14.59 -4.77
CA ARG A 33 1.99 -14.38 -5.21
C ARG A 33 1.90 -13.16 -6.12
N ALA A 34 0.89 -13.14 -6.99
CA ALA A 34 0.59 -11.98 -7.80
C ALA A 34 0.10 -10.84 -6.90
N ASN A 35 0.74 -9.68 -6.98
CA ASN A 35 0.23 -8.47 -6.33
C ASN A 35 -1.11 -8.10 -6.96
N ILE A 36 -2.06 -7.67 -6.13
CA ILE A 36 -3.23 -6.98 -6.65
C ILE A 36 -2.80 -5.58 -7.03
N GLU A 37 -3.21 -5.12 -8.21
CA GLU A 37 -2.87 -3.76 -8.65
C GLU A 37 -3.41 -2.71 -7.66
N ARG A 38 -4.60 -2.97 -7.08
CA ARG A 38 -5.27 -2.09 -6.13
C ARG A 38 -6.09 -2.89 -5.11
N PRO A 39 -6.15 -2.45 -3.84
CA PRO A 39 -7.14 -2.95 -2.89
C PRO A 39 -8.58 -2.62 -3.35
N PRO A 40 -9.60 -3.26 -2.78
CA PRO A 40 -10.99 -2.89 -3.05
C PRO A 40 -11.23 -1.39 -2.78
N PRO A 41 -12.07 -0.74 -3.60
CA PRO A 41 -12.35 0.68 -3.45
C PRO A 41 -13.10 0.95 -2.14
N ARG A 42 -12.75 2.07 -1.50
CA ARG A 42 -13.45 2.58 -0.32
C ARG A 42 -14.64 3.45 -0.74
N GLN A 43 -15.66 3.52 0.10
CA GLN A 43 -16.76 4.46 -0.11
C GLN A 43 -16.25 5.92 -0.05
N PRO A 44 -16.61 6.78 -1.01
CA PRO A 44 -16.30 8.21 -0.95
C PRO A 44 -16.84 8.87 0.32
N GLY A 45 -16.06 9.76 0.93
CA GLY A 45 -16.41 10.46 2.17
C GLY A 45 -15.25 10.56 3.15
N LEU A 46 -15.59 10.87 4.40
CA LEU A 46 -14.62 10.99 5.48
C LEU A 46 -14.26 9.60 6.00
N TRP A 47 -12.97 9.30 6.05
CA TRP A 47 -12.43 8.09 6.65
C TRP A 47 -11.60 8.43 7.88
N GLU A 48 -11.79 7.64 8.93
CA GLU A 48 -10.93 7.63 10.10
C GLU A 48 -10.08 6.37 10.06
N THR A 49 -8.78 6.51 10.26
CA THR A 49 -7.84 5.41 10.34
C THR A 49 -7.00 5.54 11.60
N ARG A 50 -7.14 4.57 12.51
CA ARG A 50 -6.31 4.43 13.71
C ARG A 50 -5.20 3.41 13.42
N LEU A 51 -3.97 3.88 13.33
CA LEU A 51 -2.76 3.07 13.18
C LEU A 51 -2.02 3.01 14.52
N ALA A 52 -1.83 1.80 15.03
CA ALA A 52 -1.00 1.53 16.20
C ALA A 52 0.25 0.75 15.78
N ILE A 53 1.42 1.20 16.23
CA ILE A 53 2.71 0.53 16.06
C ILE A 53 3.37 0.44 17.44
N GLY A 54 3.32 -0.75 18.05
CA GLY A 54 3.61 -0.91 19.47
C GLY A 54 2.73 0.01 20.32
N ASP A 55 3.35 0.81 21.19
CA ASP A 55 2.65 1.75 22.07
C ASP A 55 2.33 3.09 21.38
N THR A 56 2.83 3.32 20.16
CA THR A 56 2.55 4.55 19.42
C THR A 56 1.24 4.41 18.67
N VAL A 57 0.31 5.35 18.87
CA VAL A 57 -0.96 5.37 18.15
C VAL A 57 -1.14 6.70 17.42
N GLN A 58 -1.56 6.61 16.16
CA GLN A 58 -1.90 7.74 15.32
C GLN A 58 -3.31 7.55 14.75
N THR A 59 -4.16 8.56 14.88
CA THR A 59 -5.47 8.60 14.20
C THR A 59 -5.46 9.66 13.11
N THR A 60 -5.68 9.25 11.86
CA THR A 60 -5.78 10.14 10.72
C THR A 60 -7.22 10.22 10.27
N LEU A 61 -7.69 11.42 9.94
CA LEU A 61 -8.93 11.66 9.22
C LEU A 61 -8.59 12.10 7.80
N VAL A 62 -9.24 11.54 6.79
CA VAL A 62 -9.03 11.91 5.39
C VAL A 62 -10.36 11.95 4.65
N CYS A 63 -10.63 13.04 3.94
CA CYS A 63 -11.72 13.10 2.99
C CYS A 63 -11.25 12.49 1.66
N ILE A 64 -11.95 11.48 1.15
CA ILE A 64 -11.60 10.84 -0.12
C ILE A 64 -12.76 10.86 -1.10
N ASP A 65 -12.43 11.01 -2.37
CA ASP A 65 -13.24 10.57 -3.50
C ASP A 65 -12.57 9.36 -4.17
N GLU A 66 -13.13 8.88 -5.27
CA GLU A 66 -12.59 7.73 -6.00
C GLU A 66 -11.15 7.96 -6.51
N LYS A 67 -10.79 9.21 -6.83
CA LYS A 67 -9.46 9.56 -7.33
C LYS A 67 -8.45 9.57 -6.20
N VAL A 68 -8.78 10.24 -5.10
CA VAL A 68 -7.94 10.34 -3.91
C VAL A 68 -7.75 8.99 -3.26
N ASP A 69 -8.79 8.13 -3.24
CA ASP A 69 -8.71 6.76 -2.72
C ASP A 69 -7.56 5.96 -3.34
N ARG A 70 -7.29 6.15 -4.64
CA ARG A 70 -6.20 5.49 -5.35
C ARG A 70 -4.81 6.02 -5.00
N GLN A 71 -4.73 7.24 -4.46
CA GLN A 71 -3.47 7.93 -4.19
C GLN A 71 -3.06 7.79 -2.73
N VAL A 72 -4.03 7.78 -1.82
CA VAL A 72 -3.76 7.68 -0.39
C VAL A 72 -3.51 6.25 0.06
N ASP A 73 -2.62 6.11 1.03
CA ASP A 73 -2.34 4.81 1.63
C ASP A 73 -3.50 4.35 2.51
N TRP A 74 -3.87 3.07 2.39
CA TRP A 74 -5.00 2.48 3.12
C TRP A 74 -4.65 2.12 4.58
N MET A 75 -3.36 2.01 4.92
CA MET A 75 -2.90 1.84 6.31
C MET A 75 -2.81 3.17 7.07
N GLY A 76 -3.05 4.31 6.41
CA GLY A 76 -2.94 5.64 7.00
C GLY A 76 -1.51 6.20 7.05
N ALA A 77 -0.50 5.44 6.58
CA ALA A 77 0.92 5.82 6.58
C ALA A 77 1.32 6.59 5.30
N GLN A 78 0.72 7.76 5.09
CA GLN A 78 0.88 8.55 3.87
C GLN A 78 2.35 8.87 3.57
N GLY A 79 2.74 8.82 2.29
CA GLY A 79 4.08 9.24 1.82
C GLY A 79 5.21 8.23 2.05
N THR A 80 4.92 6.99 2.44
CA THR A 80 5.95 5.96 2.67
C THR A 80 6.20 5.05 1.46
N ARG A 81 5.30 5.04 0.47
CA ARG A 81 5.30 4.06 -0.63
C ARG A 81 6.51 4.13 -1.55
N ASP A 82 6.99 5.34 -1.85
CA ASP A 82 8.02 5.56 -2.88
C ASP A 82 9.41 5.05 -2.45
N ASN A 83 9.60 4.79 -1.15
CA ASN A 83 10.86 4.34 -0.57
C ASN A 83 10.93 2.81 -0.38
N CYS A 84 10.00 2.07 -0.98
CA CYS A 84 9.87 0.64 -0.76
C CYS A 84 10.38 -0.19 -1.94
N SER A 85 11.36 -1.07 -1.69
CA SER A 85 11.80 -2.07 -2.67
C SER A 85 10.76 -3.17 -2.88
N GLN A 86 9.88 -3.37 -1.90
CA GLN A 86 8.71 -4.23 -1.98
C GLN A 86 7.54 -3.52 -1.31
N ASN A 87 6.40 -3.48 -2.00
CA ASN A 87 5.14 -3.01 -1.42
C ASN A 87 4.00 -3.72 -2.14
N GLY A 88 3.41 -4.68 -1.44
CA GLY A 88 2.53 -5.68 -2.03
C GLY A 88 1.30 -5.93 -1.20
N VAL A 89 0.18 -6.18 -1.88
CA VAL A 89 -1.06 -6.67 -1.31
C VAL A 89 -1.49 -7.88 -2.12
N THR A 90 -1.80 -8.99 -1.45
CA THR A 90 -2.20 -10.24 -2.09
C THR A 90 -3.55 -10.68 -1.53
N ARG A 91 -4.51 -10.94 -2.43
CA ARG A 91 -5.84 -11.44 -2.03
C ARG A 91 -5.72 -12.92 -1.66
N GLN A 92 -6.24 -13.26 -0.49
CA GLN A 92 -6.30 -14.64 0.01
C GLN A 92 -7.65 -15.28 -0.37
N GLU A 93 -7.75 -16.61 -0.21
CA GLU A 93 -8.96 -17.39 -0.53
C GLU A 93 -10.18 -16.98 0.32
N ASP A 94 -9.96 -16.56 1.56
CA ASP A 94 -10.99 -16.04 2.48
C ASP A 94 -11.38 -14.58 2.21
N ASN A 95 -10.93 -14.02 1.08
CA ASN A 95 -11.04 -12.60 0.69
C ASN A 95 -10.30 -11.61 1.58
N SER A 96 -9.54 -12.06 2.57
CA SER A 96 -8.62 -11.19 3.30
C SER A 96 -7.50 -10.69 2.39
N LEU A 97 -6.89 -9.57 2.79
CA LEU A 97 -5.76 -8.99 2.08
C LEU A 97 -4.50 -9.15 2.92
N ARG A 98 -3.58 -9.97 2.47
CA ARG A 98 -2.23 -9.99 3.04
C ARG A 98 -1.45 -8.81 2.48
N PHE A 99 -0.65 -8.17 3.31
CA PHE A 99 0.23 -7.09 2.87
C PHE A 99 1.66 -7.34 3.36
N ALA A 100 2.62 -6.91 2.54
CA ALA A 100 4.03 -7.02 2.80
C ALA A 100 4.76 -5.81 2.21
N SER A 101 5.62 -5.18 3.00
CA SER A 101 6.47 -4.09 2.55
C SER A 101 7.89 -4.20 3.10
N VAL A 102 8.84 -3.73 2.29
CA VAL A 102 10.23 -3.56 2.65
C VAL A 102 10.64 -2.18 2.17
N CYS A 103 10.87 -1.27 3.12
CA CYS A 103 11.13 0.12 2.84
C CYS A 103 12.46 0.56 3.45
N ASP A 104 13.23 1.33 2.70
CA ASP A 104 14.45 1.98 3.18
C ASP A 104 14.13 3.43 3.53
N MET A 105 14.11 3.73 4.83
CA MET A 105 13.73 5.05 5.33
C MET A 105 14.97 5.92 5.65
N GLY A 106 16.14 5.59 5.10
CA GLY A 106 17.39 6.30 5.30
C GLY A 106 17.83 6.26 6.76
N ALA A 107 18.00 7.42 7.40
CA ALA A 107 18.41 7.51 8.81
C ALA A 107 17.46 6.80 9.79
N ARG A 108 16.19 6.58 9.39
CA ARG A 108 15.19 5.83 10.17
C ARG A 108 15.30 4.31 10.02
N GLY A 109 16.25 3.82 9.22
CA GLY A 109 16.53 2.42 9.02
C GLY A 109 15.63 1.74 7.98
N LYS A 110 15.90 0.45 7.79
CA LYS A 110 15.09 -0.44 6.97
C LYS A 110 13.88 -0.90 7.78
N VAL A 111 12.69 -0.76 7.20
CA VAL A 111 11.41 -1.15 7.82
C VAL A 111 10.79 -2.27 7.01
N VAL A 112 10.54 -3.41 7.64
CA VAL A 112 9.84 -4.55 7.06
C VAL A 112 8.50 -4.69 7.76
N THR A 113 7.40 -4.63 7.02
CA THR A 113 6.05 -4.74 7.59
C THR A 113 5.29 -5.85 6.90
N ASN A 114 4.63 -6.72 7.67
CA ASN A 114 3.81 -7.79 7.15
C ASN A 114 2.55 -7.97 7.98
N GLY A 115 1.43 -8.32 7.35
CA GLY A 115 0.20 -8.56 8.07
C GLY A 115 -0.95 -8.99 7.19
N VAL A 116 -2.15 -9.02 7.78
CA VAL A 116 -3.39 -9.35 7.08
C VAL A 116 -4.49 -8.38 7.49
N ALA A 117 -5.26 -7.93 6.51
CA ALA A 117 -6.44 -7.10 6.67
C ALA A 117 -7.73 -7.83 6.31
N ARG A 118 -8.80 -7.55 7.04
CA ARG A 118 -10.12 -8.20 6.91
C ARG A 118 -11.24 -7.19 7.16
N GLY A 119 -12.42 -7.51 6.66
CA GLY A 119 -13.64 -6.72 6.85
C GLY A 119 -14.28 -6.32 5.53
N ASP A 120 -15.19 -5.35 5.62
CA ASP A 120 -15.77 -4.71 4.45
C ASP A 120 -14.90 -3.52 4.07
N PHE A 121 -14.01 -3.72 3.09
CA PHE A 121 -13.11 -2.68 2.61
C PHE A 121 -13.83 -1.44 2.07
N SER A 122 -15.13 -1.51 1.75
CA SER A 122 -15.92 -0.35 1.34
C SER A 122 -16.36 0.54 2.50
N LEU A 123 -16.46 0.00 3.73
CA LEU A 123 -17.06 0.68 4.89
C LEU A 123 -16.22 0.63 6.17
N ARG A 124 -15.70 -0.54 6.53
CA ARG A 124 -14.87 -0.76 7.72
C ARG A 124 -14.00 -2.00 7.57
N TYR A 125 -12.70 -1.84 7.81
CA TYR A 125 -11.76 -2.95 7.85
C TYR A 125 -10.74 -2.77 8.97
N GLU A 126 -10.13 -3.89 9.34
CA GLU A 126 -9.10 -3.96 10.35
C GLU A 126 -7.90 -4.73 9.79
N ALA A 127 -6.70 -4.36 10.23
CA ALA A 127 -5.47 -5.04 9.87
C ALA A 127 -4.62 -5.31 11.09
N GLU A 128 -3.98 -6.47 11.13
CA GLU A 128 -3.01 -6.83 12.16
C GLU A 128 -1.74 -7.37 11.51
N GLY A 129 -0.60 -7.11 12.15
CA GLY A 129 0.68 -7.52 11.63
C GLY A 129 1.85 -7.19 12.54
N THR A 130 3.03 -7.22 11.93
CA THR A 130 4.31 -6.98 12.59
C THR A 130 5.14 -6.04 11.72
N GLN A 131 5.83 -5.11 12.38
CA GLN A 131 6.84 -4.25 11.80
C GLN A 131 8.19 -4.52 12.47
N ILE A 132 9.24 -4.70 11.67
CA ILE A 132 10.62 -4.84 12.13
C ILE A 132 11.43 -3.69 11.55
N THR A 133 12.09 -2.94 12.42
CA THR A 133 13.01 -1.86 12.02
C THR A 133 14.45 -2.25 12.35
N THR A 134 15.35 -2.11 11.39
CA THR A 134 16.79 -2.38 11.54
C THR A 134 17.64 -1.26 10.95
N GLY A 135 18.83 -1.04 11.52
CA GLY A 135 19.77 -0.03 11.02
C GLY A 135 19.33 1.42 11.23
N ALA A 136 18.35 1.68 12.10
CA ALA A 136 17.96 3.05 12.45
C ALA A 136 19.05 3.71 13.30
N GLN A 137 19.35 4.99 13.03
CA GLN A 137 20.34 5.76 13.80
C GLN A 137 19.93 5.96 15.26
N LEU A 138 18.63 6.09 15.52
CA LEU A 138 18.08 6.11 16.87
C LEU A 138 17.91 4.67 17.36
N PRO A 139 18.67 4.21 18.37
CA PRO A 139 18.65 2.81 18.77
C PRO A 139 17.26 2.32 19.20
N ILE A 140 16.48 3.19 19.86
CA ILE A 140 15.12 2.89 20.35
C ILE A 140 14.11 2.59 19.22
N ALA A 141 14.39 3.05 18.00
CA ALA A 141 13.54 2.80 16.84
C ALA A 141 13.72 1.39 16.27
N ASN A 142 14.83 0.70 16.60
CA ASN A 142 15.06 -0.66 16.12
C ASN A 142 14.24 -1.69 16.91
N GLY A 143 14.03 -2.84 16.28
CA GLY A 143 13.35 -4.00 16.85
C GLY A 143 11.98 -4.25 16.24
N GLU A 144 11.27 -5.21 16.83
CA GLU A 144 9.96 -5.67 16.39
C GLU A 144 8.84 -4.95 17.16
N ARG A 145 7.75 -4.60 16.45
CA ARG A 145 6.53 -3.99 17.01
C ARG A 145 5.31 -4.60 16.34
N ALA A 146 4.25 -4.80 17.12
CA ALA A 146 2.94 -5.14 16.56
C ALA A 146 2.36 -3.96 15.79
N VAL A 147 1.69 -4.23 14.68
CA VAL A 147 0.94 -3.25 13.88
C VAL A 147 -0.53 -3.58 13.99
N LYS A 148 -1.36 -2.58 14.29
CA LYS A 148 -2.81 -2.68 14.22
C LYS A 148 -3.38 -1.48 13.46
N VAL A 149 -4.33 -1.73 12.58
CA VAL A 149 -5.07 -0.70 11.87
C VAL A 149 -6.55 -0.94 12.04
N GLU A 150 -7.29 0.12 12.37
CA GLU A 150 -8.73 0.16 12.28
C GLU A 150 -9.11 1.31 11.36
N ALA A 151 -9.85 1.04 10.30
CA ALA A 151 -10.31 2.05 9.37
C ALA A 151 -11.82 1.99 9.20
N ALA A 152 -12.48 3.13 9.25
CA ALA A 152 -13.93 3.22 9.12
C ALA A 152 -14.37 4.48 8.36
N TRP A 153 -15.35 4.31 7.48
CA TRP A 153 -16.10 5.40 6.87
C TRP A 153 -16.98 6.09 7.93
N LYS A 154 -16.89 7.41 7.98
CA LYS A 154 -17.54 8.24 9.01
C LYS A 154 -18.72 9.04 8.47
N GLY A 155 -18.99 8.97 7.18
CA GLY A 155 -20.01 9.77 6.52
C GLY A 155 -19.47 10.54 5.33
N ALA A 156 -20.29 11.46 4.82
CA ALA A 156 -19.84 12.45 3.86
C ALA A 156 -18.70 13.30 4.43
N CYS A 157 -17.85 13.84 3.57
CA CYS A 157 -16.84 14.79 4.01
C CYS A 157 -17.49 16.03 4.64
N PRO A 158 -16.88 16.63 5.68
CA PRO A 158 -17.32 17.92 6.18
C PRO A 158 -17.35 18.95 5.04
N LYS A 159 -18.29 19.88 5.08
CA LYS A 159 -18.49 20.88 4.01
C LYS A 159 -17.20 21.61 3.63
N GLU A 160 -16.36 21.88 4.63
CA GLU A 160 -15.14 22.67 4.43
C GLU A 160 -13.93 21.81 4.03
N TRP A 161 -14.12 20.52 3.79
CA TRP A 161 -13.08 19.58 3.37
C TRP A 161 -13.26 19.23 1.91
N HIS A 162 -12.19 19.38 1.15
CA HIS A 162 -12.08 18.90 -0.22
C HIS A 162 -11.51 17.48 -0.25
N PRO A 163 -11.74 16.70 -1.31
CA PRO A 163 -11.05 15.43 -1.50
C PRO A 163 -9.52 15.61 -1.37
N GLY A 164 -8.92 14.78 -0.51
CA GLY A 164 -7.50 14.82 -0.17
C GLY A 164 -7.17 15.62 1.09
N ASP A 165 -8.10 16.43 1.59
CA ASP A 165 -7.91 17.12 2.87
C ASP A 165 -7.80 16.08 3.99
N MET A 166 -6.81 16.28 4.85
CA MET A 166 -6.52 15.34 5.93
C MET A 166 -6.16 16.06 7.23
N SER A 167 -6.43 15.39 8.35
CA SER A 167 -6.02 15.80 9.68
C SER A 167 -5.27 14.65 10.34
N ILE A 168 -4.11 14.95 10.91
CA ILE A 168 -3.32 14.00 11.71
C ILE A 168 -3.27 14.49 13.17
N PRO A 169 -2.90 13.63 14.14
CA PRO A 169 -2.95 13.96 15.57
C PRO A 169 -2.06 15.11 16.02
N SER A 170 -1.14 15.60 15.18
CA SER A 170 -0.37 16.82 15.48
C SER A 170 -1.22 18.10 15.51
N GLY A 171 -2.53 18.00 15.21
CA GLY A 171 -3.45 19.14 15.12
C GLY A 171 -3.32 19.93 13.82
N VAL A 172 -2.39 19.53 12.95
CA VAL A 172 -2.19 20.14 11.64
C VAL A 172 -3.19 19.53 10.65
N ARG A 173 -3.95 20.41 10.00
CA ARG A 173 -4.74 20.08 8.82
C ARG A 173 -3.87 20.29 7.58
N TYR A 174 -3.88 19.32 6.69
CA TYR A 174 -3.26 19.46 5.37
C TYR A 174 -4.34 19.60 4.32
N ASP A 175 -4.30 20.73 3.63
CA ASP A 175 -5.18 20.99 2.50
C ASP A 175 -4.57 20.42 1.22
N ALA A 176 -5.34 19.61 0.50
CA ALA A 176 -4.87 18.94 -0.72
C ALA A 176 -4.38 19.95 -1.77
N ALA A 177 -5.07 21.09 -1.88
CA ALA A 177 -4.70 22.17 -2.80
C ALA A 177 -3.34 22.82 -2.44
N ALA A 178 -3.04 22.96 -1.15
CA ALA A 178 -1.78 23.54 -0.68
C ALA A 178 -0.61 22.58 -0.91
N MET A 179 -0.81 21.27 -0.69
CA MET A 179 0.22 20.26 -0.94
C MET A 179 0.58 20.12 -2.43
N GLY A 180 -0.40 20.25 -3.33
CA GLY A 180 -0.16 20.29 -4.77
C GLY A 180 0.64 21.53 -5.22
N ALA A 181 0.43 22.68 -4.56
CA ALA A 181 1.16 23.91 -4.83
C ALA A 181 2.63 23.85 -4.35
N THR A 182 2.90 23.23 -3.19
CA THR A 182 4.28 23.08 -2.68
C THR A 182 5.10 22.07 -3.47
N ALA A 183 4.47 20.99 -3.97
CA ALA A 183 5.15 20.02 -4.85
C ALA A 183 5.56 20.66 -6.20
N HIS A 184 4.77 21.60 -6.72
CA HIS A 184 5.14 22.38 -7.91
C HIS A 184 6.20 23.46 -7.63
N ALA A 185 6.31 23.94 -6.39
CA ALA A 185 7.32 24.92 -6.00
C ALA A 185 8.70 24.30 -5.72
N ALA A 186 8.75 23.07 -5.21
CA ALA A 186 9.99 22.33 -4.94
C ALA A 186 10.61 21.65 -6.18
N GLY A 187 9.94 21.73 -7.33
CA GLY A 187 10.38 21.15 -8.62
C GLY A 187 10.97 22.16 -9.61
N ARG A 188 11.56 23.27 -9.15
CA ARG A 188 12.36 24.18 -9.99
C ARG A 188 13.77 24.35 -9.44
#